data_AF-A0AAP5LZK5-F1
#
_entry.id   AF-A0AAP5LZK5-F1
#
_cell.length_a   1.000
_cell.length_b   1.000
_cell.length_c   1.000
_cell.angle_alpha   90.00
_cell.angle_beta   90.00
_cell.angle_gamma   90.00
#
_symmetry.space_group_name_H-M   'P 1'
#
loop_
_entity.id
_entity.type
_entity.pdbx_description
1 polymer ?
#
loop_
_entity_poly.entity_id
_entity_poly.type
_entity_poly.pdbx_seq_one_letter_code
_entity_poly.pdbx_strand_id
1 'polypeptide(L)' 'MGAGRRLPSLIETAKLNGVEPQAYIADVIARIVSGHPNSRMDELLPWAYPAQAAL' A
#
# COMPACT_ATOMS: atom_id res chain seq x y z
N MET A 1 7.69 -28.25 -13.99
CA MET A 1 8.21 -26.90 -13.68
C MET A 1 7.34 -26.29 -12.60
N GLY A 2 7.81 -26.25 -11.35
CA GLY A 2 7.09 -25.56 -10.29
C GLY A 2 7.29 -24.05 -10.44
N ALA A 3 6.23 -23.31 -10.74
CA ALA A 3 6.30 -21.85 -10.75
C ALA A 3 6.57 -21.35 -9.32
N GLY A 4 7.78 -20.86 -9.06
CA GLY A 4 8.12 -20.24 -7.78
C GLY A 4 7.20 -19.05 -7.52
N ARG A 5 6.43 -19.10 -6.43
CA ARG A 5 5.49 -18.03 -6.07
C ARG A 5 6.28 -16.78 -5.69
N ARG A 6 6.23 -15.76 -6.54
CA ARG A 6 6.75 -14.43 -6.23
C ARG A 6 5.67 -13.64 -5.50
N LEU A 7 6.07 -12.92 -4.46
CA LEU A 7 5.20 -11.95 -3.81
C LEU A 7 5.19 -10.67 -4.66
N PRO A 8 4.01 -10.07 -4.92
CA PRO A 8 3.93 -8.80 -5.61
C PRO A 8 4.64 -7.71 -4.80
N SER A 9 5.24 -6.75 -5.50
CA SER A 9 5.71 -5.52 -4.83
C SER A 9 4.53 -4.73 -4.25
N LEU A 10 4.79 -3.78 -3.35
CA LEU A 10 3.75 -2.87 -2.85
C LEU A 10 3.09 -2.06 -3.97
N ILE A 11 3.86 -1.66 -4.98
CA ILE A 11 3.34 -0.95 -6.17
C ILE A 11 2.39 -1.86 -6.96
N GLU A 12 2.80 -3.10 -7.21
CA GLU A 12 1.96 -4.07 -7.91
C GLU A 12 0.70 -4.39 -7.11
N THR A 13 0.83 -4.52 -5.79
CA THR A 13 -0.30 -4.72 -4.88
C THR A 13 -1.26 -3.54 -4.88
N ALA A 14 -0.77 -2.29 -4.89
CA ALA A 14 -1.60 -1.10 -5.00
C ALA A 14 -2.43 -1.09 -6.30
N LYS A 15 -1.79 -1.39 -7.43
CA LYS A 15 -2.47 -1.52 -8.73
C LYS A 15 -3.56 -2.60 -8.69
N LEU A 16 -3.27 -3.76 -8.10
CA LEU A 16 -4.24 -4.86 -7.96
C LEU A 16 -5.43 -4.50 -7.07
N ASN A 17 -5.26 -3.57 -6.13
CA ASN A 17 -6.32 -3.07 -5.25
C ASN A 17 -7.03 -1.82 -5.82
N GLY A 18 -6.74 -1.40 -7.06
CA GLY A 18 -7.34 -0.20 -7.67
C GLY A 18 -6.88 1.11 -7.03
N VAL A 19 -5.77 1.09 -6.29
CA VAL A 19 -5.20 2.25 -5.63
C VAL A 19 -4.13 2.87 -6.54
N GLU A 20 -4.15 4.19 -6.70
CA GLU A 20 -3.13 4.94 -7.43
C GLU A 20 -1.76 4.80 -6.70
N PRO A 21 -0.74 4.16 -7.31
CA PRO A 21 0.48 3.82 -6.59
C PRO A 21 1.28 5.00 -6.05
N GLN A 22 1.31 6.13 -6.76
CA GLN A 22 2.09 7.29 -6.36
C GLN A 22 1.47 7.96 -5.12
N ALA A 23 0.15 8.19 -5.12
CA ALA A 23 -0.59 8.73 -4.00
C ALA A 23 -0.49 7.82 -2.78
N TYR A 24 -0.59 6.50 -2.97
CA TYR A 24 -0.43 5.53 -1.90
C TYR A 24 0.94 5.63 -1.22
N ILE A 25 2.03 5.59 -1.99
CA ILE A 25 3.38 5.65 -1.42
C ILE A 25 3.64 7.00 -0.75
N ALA A 26 3.19 8.10 -1.35
CA ALA A 26 3.33 9.43 -0.77
C ALA A 26 2.63 9.54 0.59
N ASP A 27 1.38 9.08 0.69
CA ASP A 27 0.60 9.13 1.94
C ASP A 27 1.18 8.19 3.00
N VAL A 28 1.57 6.97 2.62
CA VAL A 28 2.22 6.01 3.55
C VAL A 28 3.50 6.59 4.14
N ILE A 29 4.37 7.19 3.32
CA ILE A 29 5.60 7.84 3.80
C ILE A 29 5.24 9.00 4.74
N ALA A 30 4.27 9.84 4.38
CA ALA A 30 3.83 10.95 5.22
C ALA A 30 3.32 10.48 6.60
N ARG A 31 2.53 9.40 6.65
CA ARG A 31 2.05 8.81 7.91
C ARG A 31 3.19 8.25 8.77
N ILE A 32 4.15 7.55 8.15
CA ILE A 32 5.33 7.02 8.86
C ILE A 32 6.13 8.17 9.48
N VAL A 33 6.43 9.21 8.70
CA VAL A 33 7.15 10.40 9.18
C VAL A 33 6.37 11.11 10.29
N SER A 34 5.04 11.09 10.23
CA SER A 34 4.15 11.67 11.25
C SER A 34 4.03 10.81 12.52
N GLY A 35 4.79 9.71 12.63
CA GLY A 35 4.82 8.87 13.84
C GLY A 35 3.77 7.78 13.87
N HIS A 36 3.35 7.26 12.70
CA HIS A 36 2.45 6.10 12.64
C HIS A 36 2.98 4.94 13.51
N PRO A 37 2.17 4.37 14.43
CA PRO A 37 2.63 3.30 15.30
C PRO A 37 3.04 2.04 14.51
N ASN A 38 4.22 1.49 14.79
CA ASN A 38 4.67 0.22 14.19
C ASN A 38 3.71 -0.95 14.47
N SER A 39 2.93 -0.90 15.56
CA SER A 39 1.93 -1.92 15.87
C SER A 39 0.69 -1.89 14.96
N ARG A 40 0.58 -0.89 14.07
CA ARG A 40 -0.57 -0.67 13.17
C ARG A 40 -0.16 -0.60 11.69
N MET A 41 0.95 -1.24 11.31
CA MET A 41 1.43 -1.19 9.91
C MET A 41 0.43 -1.77 8.91
N ASP A 42 -0.47 -2.65 9.35
CA ASP A 42 -1.54 -3.23 8.55
C ASP A 42 -2.50 -2.16 7.97
N GLU A 43 -2.70 -1.05 8.69
CA GLU A 43 -3.50 0.10 8.23
C GLU A 43 -2.84 0.84 7.04
N LEU A 44 -1.54 0.63 6.82
CA LEU A 44 -0.78 1.25 5.72
C LEU A 44 -0.75 0.36 4.47
N LEU A 45 -1.32 -0.84 4.50
CA LEU A 45 -1.24 -1.77 3.37
C LEU A 45 -2.29 -1.41 2.29
N PRO A 46 -2.02 -1.69 1.00
CA PRO A 46 -2.86 -1.18 -0.08
C PRO A 46 -4.32 -1.64 -0.04
N TRP A 47 -4.60 -2.78 0.59
CA TRP A 47 -5.97 -3.30 0.78
C TRP A 47 -6.73 -2.65 1.94
N ALA A 48 -6.02 -2.01 2.88
CA ALA A 48 -6.61 -1.23 3.97
C ALA A 48 -6.63 0.28 3.64
N TYR A 49 -5.97 0.68 2.54
CA TYR A 49 -5.93 2.07 2.10
C TYR A 49 -7.34 2.53 1.75
N PRO A 50 -7.84 3.64 2.34
CA PRO A 50 -9.12 4.18 1.92
C PRO A 50 -8.99 4.46 0.43
N ALA A 51 -9.86 3.85 -0.38
CA ALA A 51 -9.97 4.24 -1.78
C ALA A 51 -10.35 5.71 -1.76
N GLN A 52 -9.34 6.58 -1.84
CA GLN A 52 -9.56 8.00 -2.01
C GLN A 52 -10.26 8.06 -3.36
N ALA A 53 -11.58 8.18 -3.34
CA ALA A 53 -12.34 8.50 -4.52
C ALA A 53 -11.65 9.74 -5.08
N ALA A 54 -11.04 9.59 -6.26
CA ALA A 54 -10.44 10.70 -6.98
C ALA A 54 -11.48 11.83 -6.97
N LEU A 55 -11.15 12.94 -6.30
CA LEU A 55 -11.95 14.16 -6.33
C LEU A 55 -11.81 14.80 -7.71
#